data_AF-A0A6S6RTQ5-F1
#
_entry.id   AF-A0A6S6RTQ5-F1
#
_cell.length_a   1.000
_cell.length_b   1.000
_cell.length_c   1.000
_cell.angle_alpha   90.00
_cell.angle_beta   90.00
_cell.angle_gamma   90.00
#
_symmetry.space_group_name_H-M   'P 1'
#
loop_
_entity.id
_entity.type
_entity.pdbx_description
1 polymer ?
#
loop_
_entity_poly.entity_id
_entity_poly.type
_entity_poly.pdbx_seq_one_letter_code
_entity_poly.pdbx_strand_id
1 'polypeptide(L)'
;MLTISIIVSEFIVNSVSILIAKAMGTNDVVNILIQNPGWIGVIFSILAVVKINDINLYSVSLSMSNVIACMIYKKINYVTLTLIAGSIGTFFTVIGILNNFINFLIIAGVIFPPIAGIMLTD
;
A
#
# COMPACT_ATOMS: atom_id res chain seq x y z
N MET A 1 3.55 -2.42 24.22
CA MET A 1 2.16 -1.94 24.10
C MET A 1 1.74 -1.70 22.64
N LEU A 2 2.59 -1.10 21.80
CA LEU A 2 2.29 -0.83 20.38
C LEU A 2 2.16 -2.11 19.52
N THR A 3 3.05 -3.09 19.71
CA THR A 3 3.03 -4.37 18.97
C THR A 3 1.77 -5.20 19.23
N ILE A 4 1.35 -5.31 20.50
CA ILE A 4 0.10 -5.99 20.87
C ILE A 4 -1.10 -5.28 20.26
N SER A 5 -1.12 -3.95 20.25
CA SER A 5 -2.19 -3.19 19.62
C SER A 5 -2.29 -3.47 18.13
N ILE A 6 -1.17 -3.52 17.41
CA ILE A 6 -1.12 -3.81 15.98
C ILE A 6 -1.67 -5.22 15.72
N ILE A 7 -1.12 -6.24 16.40
CA ILE A 7 -1.53 -7.63 16.23
C ILE A 7 -3.03 -7.81 16.50
N VAL A 8 -3.52 -7.28 17.62
CA VAL A 8 -4.93 -7.39 18.00
C VAL A 8 -5.82 -6.65 17.01
N SER A 9 -5.46 -5.43 16.61
CA SER A 9 -6.25 -4.66 15.63
C SER A 9 -6.34 -5.35 14.29
N GLU A 10 -5.23 -5.93 13.82
CA GLU A 10 -5.15 -6.55 12.51
C GLU A 10 -5.95 -7.85 12.47
N PHE A 11 -5.89 -8.66 13.53
CA PHE A 11 -6.73 -9.86 13.66
C PHE A 11 -8.23 -9.52 13.71
N ILE A 12 -8.62 -8.53 14.52
CA ILE A 12 -10.03 -8.15 14.68
C ILE A 12 -10.58 -7.61 13.37
N VAL A 13 -9.89 -6.63 12.76
CA VAL A 13 -10.34 -5.99 11.52
C VAL A 13 -10.44 -7.00 10.39
N ASN A 14 -9.41 -7.84 10.18
CA ASN A 14 -9.43 -8.84 9.12
C ASN A 14 -10.54 -9.89 9.34
N SER A 15 -10.78 -10.32 10.58
CA SER A 15 -11.85 -11.27 10.89
C SER A 15 -13.23 -10.69 10.56
N VAL A 16 -13.48 -9.43 10.94
CA VAL A 16 -14.73 -8.72 10.61
C VAL A 16 -14.88 -8.58 9.10
N SER A 17 -13.82 -8.18 8.38
CA SER A 17 -13.83 -8.07 6.92
C SER A 17 -14.19 -9.38 6.24
N ILE A 18 -13.65 -10.52 6.69
CA ILE A 18 -13.96 -11.85 6.14
C ILE A 18 -15.44 -12.22 6.35
N LEU A 19 -16.01 -11.93 7.52
CA LEU A 19 -17.42 -12.21 7.81
C LEU A 19 -18.34 -11.39 6.89
N ILE A 20 -18.04 -10.11 6.70
CA ILE A 20 -18.79 -9.22 5.81
C ILE A 20 -18.68 -9.70 4.36
N ALA A 21 -17.47 -9.99 3.87
CA ALA A 21 -17.24 -10.50 2.52
C ALA A 21 -18.03 -11.80 2.26
N LYS A 22 -18.04 -12.72 3.24
CA LYS A 22 -18.80 -13.96 3.14
C LYS A 22 -20.31 -13.76 3.18
N ALA A 23 -20.80 -12.83 4.01
CA ALA A 23 -22.22 -12.47 4.06
C ALA A 23 -22.71 -11.83 2.74
N MET A 24 -21.84 -11.07 2.07
CA MET A 24 -22.17 -10.39 0.80
C MET A 24 -21.84 -11.23 -0.44
N GLY A 25 -21.15 -12.36 -0.29
CA GLY A 25 -20.79 -13.25 -1.40
C GLY A 25 -19.81 -12.63 -2.42
N THR A 26 -19.07 -11.59 -2.03
CA THR A 26 -18.12 -10.89 -2.90
C THR A 26 -16.81 -10.62 -2.16
N ASN A 27 -15.71 -10.65 -2.90
CA ASN A 27 -14.37 -10.24 -2.44
C ASN A 27 -14.02 -8.81 -2.87
N ASP A 28 -14.90 -8.13 -3.61
CA ASP A 28 -14.69 -6.77 -4.07
C ASP A 28 -14.96 -5.78 -2.94
N VAL A 29 -13.87 -5.18 -2.44
CA VAL A 29 -13.86 -4.22 -1.34
C VAL A 29 -14.75 -3.01 -1.65
N VAL A 30 -14.80 -2.54 -2.91
CA VAL A 30 -15.60 -1.38 -3.29
C VAL A 30 -17.09 -1.70 -3.19
N ASN A 31 -17.50 -2.87 -3.68
CA ASN A 31 -18.87 -3.36 -3.55
C ASN A 31 -19.28 -3.54 -2.08
N ILE A 32 -18.38 -4.07 -1.24
CA ILE A 32 -18.60 -4.20 0.20
C ILE A 32 -18.86 -2.84 0.87
N LEU A 33 -18.07 -1.83 0.49
CA LEU A 33 -18.11 -0.49 1.09
C LEU A 33 -19.28 0.37 0.61
N ILE A 34 -19.88 0.08 -0.55
CA ILE A 34 -21.02 0.85 -1.06
C ILE A 34 -22.34 0.33 -0.51
N GLN A 35 -22.53 -0.99 -0.41
CA GLN A 35 -23.85 -1.55 -0.08
C GLN A 35 -24.23 -1.44 1.41
N ASN A 36 -23.26 -1.48 2.33
CA ASN A 36 -23.53 -1.47 3.79
C ASN A 36 -23.35 -0.07 4.44
N PRO A 37 -22.17 0.58 4.33
CA PRO A 37 -21.94 1.89 4.93
C PRO A 37 -22.27 3.10 4.03
N GLY A 38 -22.60 2.87 2.75
CA GLY A 38 -22.94 3.94 1.81
C GLY A 38 -21.81 4.96 1.60
N TRP A 39 -22.16 6.24 1.41
CA TRP A 39 -21.19 7.32 1.14
C TRP A 39 -20.14 7.52 2.23
N ILE A 40 -20.48 7.24 3.49
CA ILE A 40 -19.55 7.36 4.62
C ILE A 40 -18.42 6.34 4.47
N GLY A 41 -18.75 5.09 4.11
CA GLY A 41 -17.75 4.05 3.86
C GLY A 41 -16.81 4.39 2.71
N VAL A 42 -17.35 4.97 1.64
CA VAL A 42 -16.56 5.43 0.49
C VAL A 42 -15.57 6.53 0.91
N ILE A 43 -16.01 7.53 1.68
CA ILE A 43 -15.14 8.62 2.14
C ILE A 43 -14.00 8.08 3.01
N PHE A 44 -14.31 7.24 4.00
CA PHE A 44 -13.28 6.65 4.86
C PHE A 44 -12.30 5.79 4.07
N SER A 45 -12.77 5.05 3.07
CA SER A 45 -11.90 4.27 2.17
C SER A 45 -10.97 5.16 1.36
N ILE A 46 -11.47 6.27 0.79
CA ILE A 46 -10.64 7.22 0.04
C ILE A 46 -9.57 7.79 0.96
N LEU A 47 -9.93 8.23 2.18
CA LEU A 47 -8.98 8.76 3.16
C LEU A 47 -7.91 7.72 3.55
N ALA A 48 -8.31 6.46 3.74
CA ALA A 48 -7.38 5.38 4.04
C ALA A 48 -6.39 5.14 2.88
N VAL A 49 -6.88 5.08 1.64
CA VAL A 49 -6.05 4.88 0.44
C VAL A 49 -5.10 6.07 0.24
N VAL A 50 -5.57 7.31 0.43
CA VAL A 50 -4.71 8.51 0.36
C VAL A 50 -3.57 8.42 1.38
N LYS A 51 -3.87 8.06 2.63
CA LYS A 51 -2.85 7.91 3.68
C LYS A 51 -1.81 6.85 3.33
N ILE A 52 -2.23 5.68 2.84
CA ILE A 52 -1.31 4.59 2.47
C ILE A 52 -0.45 5.01 1.27
N ASN A 53 -1.05 5.66 0.27
CA ASN A 53 -0.33 6.10 -0.92
C ASN A 53 0.67 7.23 -0.62
N ASP A 54 0.40 8.08 0.37
CA ASP A 54 1.35 9.10 0.84
C ASP A 54 2.64 8.46 1.40
N ILE A 55 2.50 7.43 2.24
CA ILE A 55 3.63 6.66 2.78
C ILE A 55 4.43 5.98 1.66
N ASN A 56 3.72 5.42 0.67
CA ASN A 56 4.35 4.76 -0.48
C ASN A 56 5.11 5.77 -1.37
N LEU A 57 4.52 6.93 -1.65
CA LEU A 57 5.17 8.00 -2.40
C LEU A 57 6.40 8.54 -1.69
N TYR A 58 6.30 8.74 -0.37
CA TYR A 58 7.43 9.15 0.44
C TYR A 58 8.59 8.16 0.33
N SER A 59 8.30 6.87 0.52
CA SER A 59 9.31 5.80 0.49
C SER A 59 10.00 5.69 -0.87
N VAL A 60 9.24 5.80 -1.96
CA VAL A 60 9.79 5.78 -3.33
C VAL A 60 10.63 7.02 -3.60
N SER A 61 10.14 8.22 -3.27
CA SER A 61 10.88 9.47 -3.49
C SER A 61 12.19 9.52 -2.72
N LEU A 62 12.20 9.03 -1.46
CA LEU A 62 13.42 8.95 -0.65
C LEU A 62 14.41 7.94 -1.24
N SER A 63 13.94 6.74 -1.60
CA SER A 63 14.77 5.69 -2.20
C SER A 63 15.39 6.15 -3.53
N MET A 64 14.59 6.77 -4.40
CA MET A 64 15.05 7.34 -5.67
C MET A 64 16.06 8.47 -5.44
N SER A 65 15.79 9.39 -4.50
CA SER A 65 16.71 10.48 -4.18
C SER A 65 18.08 9.94 -3.76
N ASN A 66 18.12 8.91 -2.92
CA ASN A 66 19.36 8.28 -2.46
C ASN A 66 20.11 7.58 -3.61
N VAL A 67 19.40 6.79 -4.43
CA VAL A 67 20.01 6.10 -5.58
C VAL A 67 20.61 7.12 -6.57
N ILE A 68 19.85 8.15 -6.91
CA ILE A 68 20.26 9.20 -7.84
C ILE A 68 21.44 9.99 -7.27
N ALA A 69 21.40 10.33 -5.98
CA ALA A 69 22.51 11.01 -5.32
C ALA A 69 23.78 10.15 -5.31
N CYS A 70 23.67 8.83 -5.16
CA CYS A 70 24.80 7.91 -5.23
C CYS A 70 25.38 7.79 -6.65
N MET A 71 24.52 7.77 -7.68
CA MET A 71 24.95 7.59 -9.07
C MET A 71 25.48 8.88 -9.72
N ILE A 72 24.81 10.01 -9.47
CA ILE A 72 25.04 11.28 -10.19
C ILE A 72 25.72 12.33 -9.27
N TYR A 73 25.92 12.02 -7.98
CA TYR A 73 26.48 12.93 -6.96
C TYR A 73 25.70 14.25 -6.83
N LYS A 74 24.43 14.28 -7.27
CA LYS A 74 23.57 15.45 -7.25
C LYS A 74 22.24 15.14 -6.58
N LYS A 75 21.80 16.05 -5.71
CA LYS A 75 20.48 15.97 -5.07
C LYS A 75 19.41 16.53 -6.01
N ILE A 76 18.39 15.73 -6.31
CA ILE A 76 17.19 16.17 -7.03
C ILE A 76 16.16 16.66 -6.01
N ASN A 77 15.34 17.63 -6.41
CA ASN A 77 14.25 18.12 -5.59
C ASN A 77 13.24 16.99 -5.31
N TYR A 78 12.93 16.79 -4.03
CA TYR A 78 11.95 15.83 -3.56
C TYR A 78 10.58 16.02 -4.20
N VAL A 79 10.13 17.27 -4.41
CA VAL A 79 8.83 17.56 -5.04
C VAL A 79 8.76 16.98 -6.46
N THR A 80 9.84 17.14 -7.22
CA THR A 80 9.92 16.65 -8.60
C THR A 80 9.89 15.12 -8.65
N LEU A 81 10.62 14.44 -7.75
CA LEU A 81 10.60 12.99 -7.64
C LEU A 81 9.22 12.45 -7.29
N THR A 82 8.55 13.08 -6.31
CA THR A 82 7.20 12.68 -5.88
C THR A 82 6.17 12.85 -6.99
N LEU A 83 6.21 13.96 -7.74
CA LEU A 83 5.30 14.17 -8.86
C LEU A 83 5.52 13.16 -9.99
N ILE A 84 6.78 12.86 -10.34
CA ILE A 84 7.09 11.87 -11.37
C ILE A 84 6.64 10.48 -10.93
N ALA A 85 7.02 10.05 -9.72
CA ALA A 85 6.66 8.74 -9.19
C ALA A 85 5.14 8.56 -9.08
N GLY A 86 4.43 9.57 -8.58
CA GLY A 86 2.97 9.55 -8.48
C GLY A 86 2.27 9.52 -9.83
N SER A 87 2.78 10.27 -10.82
CA SER A 87 2.23 10.24 -12.18
C SER A 87 2.38 8.87 -12.83
N ILE A 88 3.57 8.27 -12.70
CA ILE A 88 3.87 6.93 -13.24
C ILE A 88 3.00 5.87 -12.56
N GLY A 89 2.92 5.89 -11.22
CA GLY A 89 2.09 4.93 -10.47
C GLY A 89 0.60 5.05 -10.81
N THR A 90 0.08 6.27 -10.94
CA THR A 90 -1.31 6.50 -11.33
C THR A 90 -1.58 6.02 -12.75
N PHE A 91 -0.67 6.30 -13.69
CA PHE A 91 -0.79 5.84 -15.07
C PHE A 91 -0.87 4.31 -15.16
N PHE A 92 0.02 3.60 -14.46
CA PHE A 92 -0.02 2.14 -14.41
C PHE A 92 -1.29 1.58 -13.78
N THR A 93 -1.82 2.28 -12.77
CA THR A 93 -3.08 1.91 -12.12
C THR A 93 -4.26 2.02 -13.09
N VAL A 94 -4.35 3.10 -13.87
CA VAL A 94 -5.40 3.33 -14.86
C VAL A 94 -5.39 2.27 -15.97
N ILE A 95 -4.22 1.79 -16.38
CA ILE A 95 -4.09 0.72 -17.39
C ILE A 95 -4.43 -0.67 -16.81
N GLY A 96 -4.65 -0.78 -15.50
CA GLY A 96 -5.07 -2.03 -14.87
C GLY A 96 -3.94 -3.05 -14.74
N ILE A 97 -2.68 -2.60 -14.61
CA ILE A 97 -1.52 -3.51 -14.53
C ILE A 97 -1.59 -4.46 -13.33
N LEU A 98 -2.35 -4.10 -12.29
CA LEU A 98 -2.48 -4.85 -11.05
C LEU A 98 -2.77 -6.32 -11.30
N ASN A 99 -3.72 -6.64 -12.19
CA ASN A 99 -4.13 -8.02 -12.47
C ASN A 99 -2.98 -8.89 -13.01
N ASN A 100 -2.04 -8.28 -13.74
CA ASN A 100 -0.85 -8.97 -14.24
C ASN A 100 0.25 -9.08 -13.17
N PHE A 101 0.20 -8.24 -12.13
CA PHE A 101 1.19 -8.16 -11.07
C PHE A 101 0.83 -8.95 -9.80
N ILE A 102 -0.40 -9.48 -9.68
CA ILE A 102 -0.85 -10.20 -8.47
C ILE A 102 0.12 -11.33 -8.11
N ASN A 103 0.51 -12.18 -9.07
CA ASN A 103 1.42 -13.30 -8.81
C ASN A 103 2.80 -12.81 -8.32
N PHE A 104 3.31 -11.72 -8.90
CA PHE A 104 4.55 -11.10 -8.45
C PHE A 104 4.42 -10.56 -7.02
N LEU A 105 3.32 -9.88 -6.69
CA LEU A 105 3.06 -9.33 -5.36
C LEU A 105 2.96 -10.43 -4.29
N ILE A 106 2.37 -11.58 -4.61
CA ILE A 106 2.30 -12.74 -3.70
C ILE A 106 3.71 -13.24 -3.38
N ILE A 107 4.57 -13.40 -4.39
CA ILE A 107 5.95 -13.86 -4.19
C ILE A 107 6.74 -12.81 -3.39
N ALA A 108 6.62 -11.55 -3.76
CA ALA A 108 7.25 -10.43 -3.07
C ALA A 108 6.85 -10.38 -1.57
N GLY A 109 5.57 -10.59 -1.26
CA GLY A 109 5.06 -10.62 0.11
C GLY A 109 5.69 -11.69 1.00
N VAL A 110 6.20 -12.78 0.42
CA VAL A 110 6.92 -13.83 1.15
C VAL A 110 8.42 -13.53 1.25
N ILE A 111 9.00 -12.85 0.27
CA ILE A 111 10.45 -12.59 0.19
C ILE A 111 10.90 -11.41 1.07
N PHE A 112 10.09 -10.36 1.22
CA PHE A 112 10.49 -9.17 1.98
C PHE A 112 10.64 -9.38 3.50
N PRO A 113 9.78 -10.16 4.20
CA PRO A 113 9.92 -10.34 5.65
C PRO A 113 11.27 -10.91 6.11
N PRO A 114 11.87 -11.91 5.43
CA PRO A 114 13.24 -12.36 5.73
C PRO A 114 14.32 -11.26 5.67
N ILE A 115 14.18 -10.28 4.77
CA ILE A 115 15.14 -9.18 4.62
C ILE A 115 15.16 -8.32 5.89
N ALA A 116 13.99 -8.05 6.47
CA ALA A 116 13.89 -7.36 7.76
C ALA A 116 14.56 -8.18 8.89
N GLY A 117 14.47 -9.51 8.83
CA GLY A 117 15.18 -10.41 9.75
C GLY A 117 16.70 -10.24 9.68
N ILE A 118 17.26 -10.22 8.47
CA ILE A 118 18.72 -10.00 8.26
C ILE A 118 19.14 -8.62 8.79
N MET A 119 18.37 -7.57 8.47
CA MET A 119 18.64 -6.20 8.93
C MET A 119 18.57 -6.03 10.45
N LEU A 120 17.82 -6.88 11.16
CA LEU A 120 17.75 -6.85 12.64
C LEU A 120 18.95 -7.55 13.29
N THR A 121 19.58 -8.48 12.57
CA THR A 121 20.69 -9.29 13.09
C THR A 121 22.07 -8.73 12.74
N ASP A 122 22.16 -7.91 11.69
CA ASP A 122 23.36 -7.14 11.32
C ASP A 122 23.45 -5.85 12.18
#